data_AF-A0A9D8S590-F1
#
_entry.id   AF-A0A9D8S590-F1
#
_cell.length_a   1.000
_cell.length_b   1.000
_cell.length_c   1.000
_cell.angle_alpha   90.00
_cell.angle_beta   90.00
_cell.angle_gamma   90.00
#
_symmetry.space_group_name_H-M   'P 1'
#
loop_
_entity.id
_entity.type
_entity.pdbx_description
1 polymer ?
#
loop_
_entity_poly.entity_id
_entity_poly.type
_entity_poly.pdbx_seq_one_letter_code
_entity_poly.pdbx_strand_id
1 'polypeptide(L)'
;MKKFVYTIYFLMMSLGLSSCRVGSLALVYNDKTSIEEDGLRVDAAHKPITGIYQKYDKTMLLKEEAHYVNGRLSGLYKAYNNSGKVILEASYK
;
A
#
# COMPACT_ATOMS: atom_id res chain seq x y z
N MET A 1 15.22 -21.96 46.87
CA MET A 1 15.69 -22.35 45.51
C MET A 1 14.56 -22.37 44.49
N LYS A 2 13.43 -23.06 44.72
CA LYS A 2 12.28 -23.11 43.79
C LYS A 2 11.69 -21.72 43.44
N LYS A 3 11.56 -20.81 44.42
CA LYS A 3 11.06 -19.44 44.18
C LYS A 3 11.91 -18.62 43.19
N PHE A 4 13.22 -18.84 43.17
CA PHE A 4 14.16 -18.14 42.29
C PHE A 4 14.01 -18.60 40.82
N VAL A 5 13.70 -19.88 40.61
CA VAL A 5 13.44 -20.46 39.30
C VAL A 5 12.14 -19.93 38.69
N TYR A 6 11.08 -19.77 39.51
CA TYR A 6 9.82 -19.16 39.04
C TYR A 6 9.97 -17.68 38.65
N THR A 7 10.79 -16.92 39.37
CA THR A 7 11.05 -15.51 39.04
C THR A 7 11.81 -15.38 37.72
N ILE A 8 12.75 -16.29 37.43
CA ILE A 8 13.48 -16.33 36.16
C ILE A 8 12.55 -16.74 35.01
N TYR A 9 11.64 -17.68 35.23
CA TYR A 9 10.67 -18.12 34.22
C TYR A 9 9.68 -17.00 33.86
N PHE A 10 9.26 -16.19 34.85
CA PHE A 10 8.38 -15.04 34.64
C PHE A 10 9.04 -13.90 33.85
N LEU A 11 10.36 -13.71 33.99
CA LEU A 11 11.12 -12.67 33.28
C LEU A 11 11.39 -13.03 31.79
N MET A 12 11.42 -14.31 31.46
CA MET A 12 11.68 -14.79 30.10
C MET A 12 10.42 -14.86 29.21
N MET A 13 9.23 -14.74 29.81
CA MET A 13 7.95 -14.77 29.08
C MET A 13 7.54 -13.40 28.52
N SER A 14 8.20 -12.31 28.93
CA SER A 14 7.89 -10.94 28.50
C SER A 14 8.70 -10.47 27.27
N LEU A 15 9.72 -11.21 26.82
CA LEU A 15 10.58 -10.82 25.70
C LEU A 15 10.11 -11.34 24.32
N GLY A 16 8.96 -12.01 24.26
CA GLY A 16 8.42 -12.66 23.05
C GLY A 16 7.50 -11.82 22.17
N LEU A 17 7.15 -10.58 22.54
CA LEU A 17 6.32 -9.69 21.71
C LEU A 17 7.20 -8.65 20.97
N SER A 18 8.37 -9.08 20.51
CA SER A 18 9.19 -8.28 19.60
C SER A 18 8.46 -8.14 18.28
N SER A 19 7.63 -7.09 18.24
CA SER A 19 7.02 -6.41 17.10
C SER A 19 7.29 -7.12 15.78
N CYS A 20 6.31 -7.89 15.30
CA CYS A 20 6.14 -8.00 13.87
C CYS A 20 5.96 -6.56 13.40
N ARG A 21 7.02 -5.96 12.85
CA ARG A 21 6.88 -4.72 12.09
C ARG A 21 5.95 -5.13 10.96
N VAL A 22 4.66 -4.87 11.12
CA VAL A 22 3.71 -4.92 10.03
C VAL A 22 4.22 -3.83 9.10
N GLY A 23 5.04 -4.22 8.12
CA GLY A 23 5.42 -3.35 7.03
C GLY A 23 4.10 -2.78 6.51
N SER A 24 3.99 -1.46 6.52
CA SER A 24 2.78 -0.74 6.11
C SER A 24 2.32 -1.31 4.77
N LEU A 25 1.26 -2.13 4.82
CA LEU A 25 0.66 -2.74 3.64
C LEU A 25 0.10 -1.59 2.81
N ALA A 26 0.79 -1.24 1.74
CA ALA A 26 0.24 -0.32 0.76
C ALA A 26 -0.91 -1.05 0.06
N LEU A 27 -2.14 -0.55 0.22
CA LEU A 27 -3.28 -1.05 -0.52
C LEU A 27 -3.08 -0.76 -2.00
N VAL A 28 -3.29 -1.76 -2.86
CA VAL A 28 -3.15 -1.64 -4.31
C VAL A 28 -4.52 -1.71 -4.97
N TYR A 29 -4.81 -0.71 -5.77
CA TYR A 29 -6.05 -0.54 -6.51
C TYR A 29 -5.80 -0.57 -8.01
N ASN A 30 -6.82 -0.92 -8.77
CA ASN A 30 -6.80 -0.86 -10.22
C ASN A 30 -8.17 -0.45 -10.76
N ASP A 31 -8.30 -0.45 -12.08
CA ASP A 31 -9.51 -0.15 -12.85
C ASP A 31 -10.69 -1.09 -12.56
N LYS A 32 -10.47 -2.24 -11.93
CA LYS A 32 -11.53 -3.16 -11.49
C LYS A 32 -11.97 -2.94 -10.05
N THR A 33 -11.09 -2.41 -9.19
CA THR A 33 -11.36 -2.28 -7.74
C THR A 33 -11.69 -0.87 -7.30
N SER A 34 -11.56 0.11 -8.20
CA SER A 34 -11.89 1.51 -7.93
C SER A 34 -12.28 2.23 -9.20
N ILE A 35 -13.10 3.25 -9.06
CA ILE A 35 -13.59 4.11 -10.14
C ILE A 35 -13.30 5.59 -9.81
N GLU A 36 -13.46 6.47 -10.79
CA GLU A 36 -13.42 7.91 -10.55
C GLU A 36 -14.84 8.45 -10.47
N GLU A 37 -15.13 9.19 -9.39
CA GLU A 37 -16.42 9.79 -9.08
C GLU A 37 -16.17 11.19 -8.51
N ASP A 38 -16.79 12.21 -9.11
CA ASP A 38 -16.61 13.62 -8.71
C ASP A 38 -15.14 14.08 -8.60
N GLY A 39 -14.27 13.55 -9.48
CA GLY A 39 -12.83 13.84 -9.49
C GLY A 39 -12.03 13.19 -8.34
N LEU A 40 -12.65 12.28 -7.59
CA LEU A 40 -12.00 11.45 -6.59
C LEU A 40 -11.98 10.00 -7.06
N ARG A 41 -10.91 9.30 -6.72
CA ARG A 41 -10.83 7.86 -6.91
C ARG A 41 -11.40 7.15 -5.68
N VAL A 42 -12.43 6.33 -5.90
CA VAL A 42 -13.19 5.66 -4.84
C VAL A 42 -13.20 4.14 -5.02
N ASP A 43 -13.31 3.39 -3.93
CA ASP A 43 -13.49 1.94 -3.95
C ASP A 43 -14.95 1.53 -4.27
N ALA A 44 -15.22 0.23 -4.24
CA ALA A 44 -16.56 -0.32 -4.49
C ALA A 44 -17.63 0.12 -3.48
N ALA A 45 -17.23 0.67 -2.32
CA ALA A 45 -18.13 1.23 -1.32
C ALA A 45 -18.26 2.76 -1.45
N HIS A 46 -17.83 3.33 -2.58
CA HIS A 46 -17.79 4.77 -2.86
C HIS A 46 -16.93 5.55 -1.85
N LYS A 47 -15.97 4.89 -1.20
CA LYS A 47 -15.07 5.54 -0.25
C LYS A 47 -13.78 5.98 -0.95
N PRO A 48 -13.29 7.22 -0.72
CA PRO A 48 -12.03 7.69 -1.29
C PRO A 48 -10.85 6.79 -0.89
N ILE A 49 -10.05 6.38 -1.88
CA ILE A 49 -8.94 5.45 -1.65
C ILE A 49 -7.69 6.15 -1.12
N THR A 50 -6.91 5.44 -0.32
CA THR A 50 -5.55 5.84 0.08
C THR A 50 -4.64 4.65 -0.16
N GLY A 51 -3.70 4.77 -1.11
CA GLY A 51 -2.87 3.65 -1.56
C GLY A 51 -2.26 3.87 -2.94
N ILE A 52 -1.82 2.78 -3.56
CA ILE A 52 -1.24 2.77 -4.90
C ILE A 52 -2.31 2.37 -5.89
N TYR A 53 -2.45 3.13 -6.97
CA TYR A 53 -3.22 2.77 -8.14
C TYR A 53 -2.29 2.26 -9.24
N GLN A 54 -2.66 1.16 -9.88
CA GLN A 54 -1.98 0.62 -11.05
C GLN A 54 -2.98 0.40 -12.19
N LYS A 55 -2.58 0.82 -13.39
CA LYS A 55 -3.33 0.63 -14.62
C LYS A 55 -2.59 -0.33 -15.53
N TYR A 56 -3.29 -1.34 -16.02
CA TYR A 56 -2.75 -2.37 -16.90
C TYR A 56 -3.40 -2.29 -18.28
N ASP A 57 -2.69 -2.70 -19.32
CA ASP A 57 -3.31 -2.94 -20.62
C ASP A 57 -3.98 -4.31 -20.73
N LYS A 58 -4.54 -4.60 -21.90
CA LYS A 58 -5.22 -5.88 -22.21
C LYS A 58 -4.31 -7.11 -22.07
N THR A 59 -3.00 -6.91 -22.14
CA THR A 59 -1.98 -7.96 -22.00
C THR A 59 -1.39 -8.01 -20.59
N MET A 60 -1.99 -7.32 -19.61
CA MET A 60 -1.52 -7.22 -18.23
C MET A 60 -0.17 -6.52 -18.07
N LEU A 61 0.24 -5.69 -19.04
CA LEU A 61 1.43 -4.87 -18.91
C LEU A 61 1.10 -3.55 -18.18
N LEU A 62 1.88 -3.22 -17.15
CA LEU A 62 1.72 -1.99 -16.37
C LEU A 62 1.95 -0.76 -17.27
N LYS A 63 0.98 0.14 -17.29
CA LYS A 63 1.02 1.40 -18.05
C LYS A 63 1.18 2.61 -17.16
N GLU A 64 0.53 2.61 -16.00
CA GLU A 64 0.56 3.75 -15.08
C GLU A 64 0.59 3.25 -13.64
N GLU A 65 1.35 3.94 -12.79
CA GLU A 65 1.37 3.75 -11.34
C GLU A 65 1.25 5.13 -10.68
N ALA A 66 0.35 5.24 -9.71
CA ALA A 66 0.04 6.52 -9.08
C ALA A 66 -0.26 6.36 -7.61
N HIS A 67 0.19 7.29 -6.79
CA HIS A 67 -0.14 7.33 -5.38
C HIS A 67 -1.40 8.20 -5.16
N TYR A 68 -2.31 7.71 -4.31
CA TYR A 68 -3.53 8.39 -3.93
C TYR A 68 -3.63 8.56 -2.42
N VAL A 69 -4.13 9.72 -1.98
CA VAL A 69 -4.50 10.01 -0.59
C VAL A 69 -5.89 10.64 -0.59
N ASN A 70 -6.84 10.04 0.13
CA ASN A 70 -8.23 10.48 0.19
C ASN A 70 -8.85 10.69 -1.20
N GLY A 71 -8.58 9.76 -2.12
CA GLY A 71 -9.10 9.77 -3.49
C GLY A 71 -8.42 10.77 -4.43
N ARG A 72 -7.42 11.53 -3.97
CA ARG A 72 -6.67 12.49 -4.81
C ARG A 72 -5.27 12.00 -5.12
N LEU A 73 -4.81 12.26 -6.34
CA LEU A 73 -3.41 12.05 -6.73
C LEU A 73 -2.48 12.79 -5.77
N SER A 74 -1.53 12.07 -5.17
CA SER A 74 -0.62 12.60 -4.17
C SER A 74 0.64 11.76 -4.15
N GLY A 75 1.80 12.37 -4.36
CA GLY A 75 3.09 11.68 -4.41
C GLY A 75 3.50 11.32 -5.83
N LEU A 76 4.12 10.16 -5.99
CA LEU A 76 4.74 9.77 -7.26
C LEU A 76 3.70 9.28 -8.28
N TYR A 77 3.85 9.72 -9.51
CA TYR A 77 3.16 9.21 -10.68
C TYR A 77 4.20 8.76 -11.71
N LYS A 78 3.99 7.59 -12.30
CA LYS A 78 4.81 7.04 -13.38
C LYS A 78 3.94 6.51 -14.51
N ALA A 79 4.36 6.77 -15.73
CA ALA A 79 3.85 6.08 -16.92
C ALA A 79 4.96 5.29 -17.61
N TYR A 80 4.61 4.12 -18.14
CA TYR A 80 5.54 3.14 -18.69
C TYR A 80 5.23 2.85 -20.16
N ASN A 81 6.27 2.61 -20.96
CA ASN A 81 6.12 2.14 -22.34
C ASN A 81 5.90 0.61 -22.43
N ASN A 82 5.79 0.10 -23.65
CA ASN A 82 5.59 -1.34 -23.91
C ASN A 82 6.77 -2.24 -23.49
N SER A 83 7.94 -1.67 -23.18
CA SER A 83 9.10 -2.39 -22.66
C SER A 83 9.22 -2.28 -21.13
N GLY A 84 8.25 -1.63 -20.46
CA GLY A 84 8.28 -1.39 -19.01
C GLY A 84 9.23 -0.26 -18.57
N LYS A 85 9.76 0.54 -19.52
CA LYS A 85 10.59 1.70 -19.18
C LYS A 85 9.72 2.91 -18.85
N VAL A 86 10.08 3.63 -17.80
CA VAL A 86 9.43 4.89 -17.43
C VAL A 86 9.63 5.90 -18.56
N ILE A 87 8.52 6.45 -19.06
CA ILE A 87 8.49 7.49 -20.09
C ILE A 87 8.00 8.84 -19.54
N LEU A 88 7.35 8.83 -18.40
CA LEU A 88 6.92 10.03 -17.69
C LEU A 88 6.97 9.76 -16.20
N GLU A 89 7.50 10.71 -15.44
CA GLU A 89 7.50 10.72 -13.99
C GLU A 89 7.11 12.12 -13.50
N ALA A 90 6.22 12.18 -12.52
CA ALA A 90 5.74 13.43 -11.93
C ALA A 90 5.50 13.24 -10.43
N SER A 91 5.58 14.34 -9.68
CA SER A 91 5.30 14.34 -8.24
C SER A 91 4.18 15.34 -7.94
N TYR A 92 3.13 14.86 -7.29
CA TYR A 92 1.94 15.60 -6.90
C TYR A 92 1.96 15.86 -5.39
N LYS A 93 1.38 16.98 -4.96
CA LYS A 93 1.23 17.37 -3.54
C LYS A 93 -0.23 17.43 -3.15
#